data_AF-A0A383E6A5-F1
#
_entry.id   AF-A0A383E6A5-F1
#
_cell.length_a   1.000
_cell.length_b   1.000
_cell.length_c   1.000
_cell.angle_alpha   90.00
_cell.angle_beta   90.00
_cell.angle_gamma   90.00
#
_symmetry.space_group_name_H-M   'P 1'
#
loop_
_entity.id
_entity.type
_entity.pdbx_description
1 polymer ?
#
loop_
_entity_poly.entity_id
_entity_poly.type
_entity_poly.pdbx_seq_one_letter_code
_entity_poly.pdbx_strand_id
1 'polypeptide(L)'
;LTHKTALSVFQKILSGPTEPSGLAHLPADMAKRSKVDLVSNTGLPVTAIRIEGPTPSVIQRTKDLMTALAEYGDVEELHAHRSRMLWKEIGDLSPFVENQTSTIWRIMAPPSHAGLVIDNLSDMFDISWYFDWAGGLIWVESDGGDPDDVHKSIRSCVTKVSGQSTLIRGNSTLRASVEVFEPLPKPIFQLNYRVKQAFDPNAIFNPARVYAGI
;
A
#
# COMPACT_ATOMS: atom_id res chain seq x y z
N LEU A 1 4.71 -0.31 17.02
CA LEU A 1 6.03 -0.06 16.38
C LEU A 1 5.97 1.22 15.56
N THR A 2 7.08 1.95 15.41
CA THR A 2 7.15 3.01 14.38
C THR A 2 7.20 2.37 12.99
N HIS A 3 6.87 3.13 11.96
CA HIS A 3 6.92 2.66 10.57
C HIS A 3 8.36 2.31 10.13
N LYS A 4 9.35 3.06 10.61
CA LYS A 4 10.79 2.76 10.39
C LYS A 4 11.17 1.42 11.01
N THR A 5 10.76 1.19 12.26
CA THR A 5 10.99 -0.10 12.93
C THR A 5 10.27 -1.24 12.22
N ALA A 6 9.05 -1.03 11.73
CA ALA A 6 8.31 -2.05 10.98
C ALA A 6 9.01 -2.45 9.68
N LEU A 7 9.59 -1.49 8.93
CA LEU A 7 10.39 -1.79 7.74
C LEU A 7 11.65 -2.60 8.08
N SER A 8 12.33 -2.28 9.18
CA SER A 8 13.46 -3.10 9.66
C SER A 8 13.04 -4.51 10.05
N VAL A 9 11.88 -4.66 10.70
CA VAL A 9 11.29 -5.97 11.03
C VAL A 9 11.01 -6.77 9.76
N PHE A 10 10.41 -6.16 8.74
CA PHE A 10 10.18 -6.83 7.46
C PHE A 10 11.48 -7.31 6.81
N GLN A 11 12.51 -6.47 6.78
CA GLN A 11 13.81 -6.86 6.22
C GLN A 11 14.43 -8.04 6.98
N LYS A 12 14.35 -8.03 8.32
CA LYS A 12 14.83 -9.13 9.18
C LYS A 12 14.10 -10.42 8.86
N ILE A 13 12.77 -10.38 8.75
CA ILE A 13 11.93 -11.56 8.47
C ILE A 13 12.19 -12.11 7.06
N LEU A 14 12.25 -11.24 6.05
CA LEU A 14 12.49 -11.65 4.66
C LEU A 14 13.89 -12.25 4.44
N SER A 15 14.84 -11.90 5.30
CA SER A 15 16.18 -12.50 5.30
C SER A 15 16.26 -13.79 6.10
N GLY A 16 15.17 -14.18 6.79
CA GLY A 16 15.08 -15.35 7.65
C GLY A 16 14.40 -16.56 7.00
N PRO A 17 14.40 -17.72 7.68
CA PRO A 17 13.90 -18.99 7.14
C PRO A 17 12.37 -19.17 7.24
N THR A 18 11.64 -18.17 7.74
CA THR A 18 10.21 -18.30 8.08
C THR A 18 9.28 -18.10 6.88
N GLU A 19 9.80 -17.59 5.75
CA GLU A 19 9.10 -17.49 4.46
C GLU A 19 7.65 -16.97 4.58
N PRO A 20 7.44 -15.71 5.00
CA PRO A 20 6.10 -15.15 5.10
C PRO A 20 5.44 -15.00 3.73
N SER A 21 4.13 -15.23 3.66
CA SER A 21 3.32 -15.00 2.44
C SER A 21 2.64 -13.63 2.41
N GLY A 22 2.84 -12.80 3.44
CA GLY A 22 2.27 -11.45 3.54
C GLY A 22 2.91 -10.65 4.67
N LEU A 23 3.14 -9.36 4.44
CA LEU A 23 3.77 -8.43 5.39
C LEU A 23 3.13 -7.06 5.23
N ALA A 24 2.45 -6.59 6.26
CA ALA A 24 1.73 -5.31 6.26
C ALA A 24 1.95 -4.54 7.56
N HIS A 25 1.97 -3.21 7.48
CA HIS A 25 2.08 -2.34 8.66
C HIS A 25 0.99 -1.28 8.61
N LEU A 26 0.09 -1.33 9.59
CA LEU A 26 -1.04 -0.44 9.75
C LEU A 26 -0.73 0.52 10.91
N PRO A 27 -0.62 1.83 10.66
CA PRO A 27 -0.66 2.87 11.69
C PRO A 27 -1.92 2.78 12.56
N ALA A 28 -1.90 3.42 13.73
CA ALA A 28 -2.97 3.27 14.72
C ALA A 28 -4.36 3.70 14.22
N ASP A 29 -4.43 4.77 13.41
CA ASP A 29 -5.66 5.24 12.77
C ASP A 29 -6.20 4.21 11.76
N MET A 30 -5.33 3.50 11.04
CA MET A 30 -5.71 2.43 10.13
C MET A 30 -6.08 1.13 10.84
N ALA A 31 -5.34 0.73 11.87
CA ALA A 31 -5.61 -0.47 12.64
C ALA A 31 -6.99 -0.41 13.32
N LYS A 32 -7.38 0.77 13.82
CA LYS A 32 -8.71 1.01 14.41
C LYS A 32 -9.89 0.74 13.46
N ARG A 33 -9.67 0.76 12.15
CA ARG A 33 -10.71 0.52 11.13
C ARG A 33 -10.91 -0.97 10.82
N SER A 34 -10.11 -1.86 11.41
CA SER A 34 -10.29 -3.32 11.25
C SER A 34 -11.52 -3.82 12.00
N LYS A 35 -12.20 -4.84 11.46
CA LYS A 35 -13.28 -5.54 12.17
C LYS A 35 -12.73 -6.63 13.11
N VAL A 36 -11.43 -6.89 13.07
CA VAL A 36 -10.76 -7.78 14.01
C VAL A 36 -10.51 -7.03 15.31
N ASP A 37 -11.22 -7.41 16.36
CA ASP A 37 -11.15 -6.81 17.70
C ASP A 37 -9.73 -6.74 18.28
N LEU A 38 -8.92 -7.79 18.09
CA LEU A 38 -7.51 -7.81 18.51
C LEU A 38 -6.61 -6.83 17.73
N VAL A 39 -7.08 -6.28 16.62
CA VAL A 39 -6.37 -5.27 15.82
C VAL A 39 -6.90 -3.88 16.15
N SER A 40 -8.22 -3.70 16.10
CA SER A 40 -8.85 -2.39 16.29
C SER A 40 -8.82 -1.87 17.72
N ASN A 41 -8.84 -2.75 18.73
CA ASN A 41 -8.84 -2.35 20.13
C ASN A 41 -7.43 -2.03 20.68
N THR A 42 -6.37 -2.26 19.92
CA THR A 42 -4.99 -2.04 20.39
C THR A 42 -4.69 -0.57 20.67
N GLY A 43 -5.31 0.35 19.91
CA GLY A 43 -4.98 1.76 19.92
C GLY A 43 -3.55 2.08 19.43
N LEU A 44 -2.81 1.09 18.92
CA LEU A 44 -1.40 1.18 18.54
C LEU A 44 -1.22 0.77 17.07
N PRO A 45 -0.07 1.11 16.44
CA PRO A 45 0.28 0.58 15.12
C PRO A 45 0.48 -0.94 15.16
N VAL A 46 -0.06 -1.64 14.17
CA VAL A 46 -0.02 -3.10 14.02
C VAL A 46 0.87 -3.49 12.84
N THR A 47 1.88 -4.32 13.10
CA THR A 47 2.69 -4.97 12.06
C THR A 47 2.23 -6.42 11.93
N ALA A 48 1.60 -6.75 10.81
CA ALA A 48 1.01 -8.06 10.53
C ALA A 48 1.92 -8.91 9.62
N ILE A 49 2.05 -10.20 9.96
CA ILE A 49 2.85 -11.17 9.23
C ILE A 49 1.98 -12.40 8.93
N ARG A 50 1.92 -12.82 7.67
CA ARG A 50 1.15 -13.99 7.24
C ARG A 50 2.07 -15.18 7.03
N ILE A 51 1.70 -16.32 7.59
CA ILE A 51 2.33 -17.61 7.34
C ILE A 51 1.28 -18.56 6.79
N GLU A 52 1.57 -19.15 5.64
CA GLU A 52 0.70 -20.12 4.96
C GLU A 52 1.52 -21.37 4.62
N GLY A 53 0.84 -22.51 4.54
CA GLY A 53 1.45 -23.79 4.21
C GLY A 53 0.88 -24.95 5.04
N PRO A 54 1.55 -26.12 5.04
CA PRO A 54 1.14 -27.28 5.81
C PRO A 54 1.13 -26.99 7.32
N THR A 55 0.10 -27.46 8.04
CA THR A 55 -0.12 -27.15 9.47
C THR A 55 1.12 -27.32 10.36
N PRO A 56 1.89 -28.43 10.28
CA PRO A 56 3.08 -28.59 11.13
C PRO A 56 4.15 -27.52 10.87
N SER A 57 4.33 -27.13 9.60
CA SER A 57 5.28 -26.09 9.19
C SER A 57 4.83 -24.70 9.66
N VAL A 58 3.54 -24.38 9.53
CA VAL A 58 2.99 -23.09 9.98
C VAL A 58 3.16 -22.94 11.50
N ILE A 59 2.84 -23.97 12.28
CA ILE A 59 2.98 -23.95 13.74
C ILE A 59 4.45 -23.68 14.13
N GLN A 60 5.40 -24.37 13.51
CA GLN A 60 6.81 -24.20 13.83
C GLN A 60 7.31 -22.80 13.44
N ARG A 61 7.06 -22.36 12.21
CA ARG A 61 7.52 -21.04 11.72
C ARG A 61 6.87 -19.89 12.49
N THR A 62 5.64 -20.05 12.95
CA THR A 62 4.97 -19.04 13.80
C THR A 62 5.65 -18.94 15.16
N LYS A 63 5.99 -20.06 15.81
CA LYS A 63 6.76 -20.05 17.07
C LYS A 63 8.14 -19.40 16.91
N ASP A 64 8.83 -19.73 15.82
CA ASP A 64 10.14 -19.16 15.51
C ASP A 64 10.04 -17.64 15.30
N LEU A 65 8.99 -17.17 14.61
CA LEU A 65 8.71 -15.74 14.44
C LEU A 65 8.39 -15.05 15.77
N MET A 66 7.51 -15.61 16.59
CA MET A 66 7.18 -15.02 17.90
C MET A 66 8.43 -14.87 18.77
N THR A 67 9.30 -15.88 18.76
CA THR A 67 10.59 -15.84 19.47
C THR A 67 11.50 -14.74 18.90
N ALA A 68 11.64 -14.67 17.58
CA ALA A 68 12.50 -13.69 16.91
C ALA A 68 12.00 -12.24 17.02
N LEU A 69 10.71 -12.06 17.34
CA LEU A 69 10.04 -10.77 17.43
C LEU A 69 9.79 -10.29 18.86
N ALA A 70 10.04 -11.13 19.87
CA ALA A 70 9.82 -10.80 21.28
C ALA A 70 10.56 -9.53 21.74
N GLU A 71 11.67 -9.17 21.09
CA GLU A 71 12.41 -7.92 21.38
C GLU A 71 11.64 -6.65 20.99
N TYR A 72 10.64 -6.75 20.11
CA TYR A 72 9.87 -5.61 19.59
C TYR A 72 8.56 -5.36 20.35
N GLY A 73 8.23 -6.20 21.33
CA GLY A 73 7.02 -6.12 22.16
C GLY A 73 6.15 -7.36 22.08
N ASP A 74 4.93 -7.23 22.59
CA ASP A 74 3.95 -8.34 22.62
C ASP A 74 3.56 -8.75 21.20
N VAL A 75 3.59 -10.06 20.95
CA VAL A 75 3.22 -10.67 19.66
C VAL A 75 1.98 -11.51 19.87
N GLU A 76 0.93 -11.17 19.14
CA GLU A 76 -0.34 -11.90 19.17
C GLU A 76 -0.51 -12.78 17.95
N GLU A 77 -0.82 -14.07 18.17
CA GLU A 77 -1.16 -14.98 17.09
C GLU A 77 -2.66 -14.89 16.76
N LEU A 78 -2.99 -14.40 15.57
CA LEU A 78 -4.37 -14.43 15.08
C LEU A 78 -4.69 -15.80 14.48
N HIS A 79 -5.43 -16.63 15.23
CA HIS A 79 -5.86 -17.93 14.72
C HIS A 79 -7.08 -17.86 13.78
N ALA A 80 -7.13 -18.79 12.82
CA ALA A 80 -8.30 -19.14 12.02
C ALA A 80 -9.08 -17.96 11.41
N HIS A 81 -10.26 -17.64 11.96
CA HIS A 81 -11.19 -16.68 11.38
C HIS A 81 -10.65 -15.24 11.42
N ARG A 82 -10.02 -14.83 12.53
CA ARG A 82 -9.46 -13.48 12.68
C ARG A 82 -8.34 -13.22 11.68
N SER A 83 -7.44 -14.19 11.48
CA SER A 83 -6.38 -14.08 10.46
C SER A 83 -6.97 -13.95 9.06
N ARG A 84 -7.92 -14.82 8.67
CA ARG A 84 -8.57 -14.70 7.35
C ARG A 84 -9.27 -13.37 7.15
N MET A 85 -9.91 -12.85 8.19
CA MET A 85 -10.60 -11.55 8.14
C MET A 85 -9.61 -10.41 7.93
N LEU A 86 -8.54 -10.32 8.75
CA LEU A 86 -7.54 -9.27 8.62
C LEU A 86 -6.89 -9.26 7.22
N TRP A 87 -6.47 -10.43 6.73
CA TRP A 87 -5.82 -10.51 5.41
C TRP A 87 -6.79 -10.22 4.27
N LYS A 88 -8.08 -10.53 4.43
CA LYS A 88 -9.12 -10.10 3.49
C LYS A 88 -9.32 -8.58 3.53
N GLU A 89 -9.34 -7.97 4.72
CA GLU A 89 -9.47 -6.51 4.86
C GLU A 89 -8.33 -5.76 4.19
N ILE A 90 -7.09 -6.22 4.38
CA ILE A 90 -5.89 -5.66 3.75
C ILE A 90 -5.96 -5.84 2.22
N GLY A 91 -6.30 -7.04 1.74
CA GLY A 91 -6.38 -7.33 0.30
C GLY A 91 -7.52 -6.60 -0.43
N ASP A 92 -8.65 -6.41 0.24
CA ASP A 92 -9.83 -5.74 -0.32
C ASP A 92 -9.82 -4.22 -0.13
N LEU A 93 -8.78 -3.66 0.52
CA LEU A 93 -8.72 -2.24 0.89
C LEU A 93 -9.89 -1.78 1.77
N SER A 94 -10.43 -2.71 2.57
CA SER A 94 -11.61 -2.46 3.42
C SER A 94 -11.47 -1.24 4.33
N PRO A 95 -10.29 -0.93 4.92
CA PRO A 95 -10.12 0.27 5.74
C PRO A 95 -10.36 1.61 5.03
N PHE A 96 -10.43 1.64 3.70
CA PHE A 96 -10.64 2.86 2.90
C PHE A 96 -12.04 2.93 2.27
N VAL A 97 -12.99 2.06 2.64
CA VAL A 97 -14.31 2.02 1.96
C VAL A 97 -15.37 2.87 2.64
N GLU A 98 -15.16 3.38 3.84
CA GLU A 98 -16.18 4.17 4.54
C GLU A 98 -16.29 5.60 3.97
N ASN A 99 -15.16 6.29 3.83
CA ASN A 99 -15.13 7.62 3.23
C ASN A 99 -15.11 7.53 1.69
N GLN A 100 -16.27 7.69 1.06
CA GLN A 100 -16.37 7.66 -0.41
C GLN A 100 -15.89 8.94 -1.10
N THR A 101 -15.69 10.01 -0.34
CA THR A 101 -15.21 11.30 -0.85
C THR A 101 -13.70 11.45 -0.82
N SER A 102 -13.00 10.59 -0.08
CA SER A 102 -11.54 10.57 -0.01
C SER A 102 -10.91 10.14 -1.35
N THR A 103 -9.69 10.59 -1.55
CA THR A 103 -8.84 10.11 -2.64
C THR A 103 -8.00 8.95 -2.15
N ILE A 104 -7.85 7.91 -2.97
CA ILE A 104 -7.02 6.75 -2.67
C ILE A 104 -5.94 6.63 -3.73
N TRP A 105 -4.70 6.64 -3.27
CA TRP A 105 -3.50 6.48 -4.07
C TRP A 105 -2.85 5.14 -3.75
N ARG A 106 -2.39 4.47 -4.81
CA ARG A 106 -1.50 3.32 -4.72
C ARG A 106 -0.11 3.79 -5.11
N ILE A 107 0.86 3.68 -4.21
CA ILE A 107 2.25 4.04 -4.44
C ILE A 107 3.11 2.78 -4.37
N MET A 108 3.89 2.53 -5.40
CA MET A 108 4.91 1.48 -5.44
C MET A 108 6.27 2.15 -5.34
N ALA A 109 7.10 1.73 -4.40
CA ALA A 109 8.42 2.29 -4.19
C ALA A 109 9.36 1.20 -3.65
N PRO A 110 10.69 1.37 -3.76
CA PRO A 110 11.61 0.49 -3.06
C PRO A 110 11.31 0.50 -1.55
N PRO A 111 11.23 -0.66 -0.87
CA PRO A 111 10.91 -0.71 0.57
C PRO A 111 11.80 0.18 1.44
N SER A 112 13.07 0.34 1.08
CA SER A 112 14.03 1.21 1.76
C SER A 112 13.65 2.70 1.74
N HIS A 113 12.81 3.12 0.78
CA HIS A 113 12.35 4.50 0.65
C HIS A 113 10.90 4.71 1.13
N ALA A 114 10.18 3.65 1.49
CA ALA A 114 8.76 3.74 1.86
C ALA A 114 8.52 4.67 3.05
N GLY A 115 9.39 4.59 4.06
CA GLY A 115 9.32 5.48 5.23
C GLY A 115 9.55 6.95 4.88
N LEU A 116 10.48 7.24 3.96
CA LEU A 116 10.76 8.61 3.49
C LEU A 116 9.57 9.19 2.72
N VAL A 117 8.91 8.39 1.89
CA VAL A 117 7.71 8.83 1.15
C VAL A 117 6.61 9.23 2.12
N ILE A 118 6.34 8.41 3.13
CA ILE A 118 5.31 8.69 4.12
C ILE A 118 5.66 9.86 5.02
N ASP A 119 6.92 9.97 5.49
CA ASP A 119 7.37 11.11 6.30
C ASP A 119 7.09 12.43 5.55
N ASN A 120 7.54 12.53 4.29
CA ASN A 120 7.34 13.74 3.49
C ASN A 120 5.85 14.07 3.25
N LEU A 121 5.02 13.07 2.95
CA LEU A 121 3.59 13.31 2.70
C LEU A 121 2.86 13.71 3.99
N SER A 122 3.17 13.07 5.11
CA SER A 122 2.54 13.35 6.40
C SER A 122 2.95 14.72 6.98
N ASP A 123 4.14 15.22 6.60
CA ASP A 123 4.57 16.59 6.97
C ASP A 123 3.76 17.68 6.24
N MET A 124 3.18 17.36 5.08
CA MET A 124 2.46 18.32 4.23
C MET A 124 0.94 18.18 4.32
N PHE A 125 0.43 16.98 4.54
CA PHE A 125 -0.99 16.66 4.47
C PHE A 125 -1.39 15.73 5.61
N ASP A 126 -2.63 15.88 6.08
CA ASP A 126 -3.26 14.87 6.92
C ASP A 126 -3.67 13.70 6.02
N ILE A 127 -2.99 12.56 6.21
CA ILE A 127 -3.18 11.36 5.39
C ILE A 127 -3.27 10.13 6.27
N SER A 128 -4.14 9.22 5.87
CA SER A 128 -4.19 7.87 6.39
C SER A 128 -3.48 6.94 5.42
N TRP A 129 -2.68 6.01 5.92
CA TRP A 129 -1.86 5.16 5.04
C TRP A 129 -1.53 3.83 5.68
N TYR A 130 -1.17 2.82 4.89
CA TYR A 130 -0.52 1.62 5.40
C TYR A 130 0.47 1.03 4.40
N PHE A 131 1.42 0.25 4.90
CA PHE A 131 2.34 -0.53 4.08
C PHE A 131 1.80 -1.93 3.82
N ASP A 132 1.97 -2.39 2.59
CA ASP A 132 1.79 -3.77 2.15
C ASP A 132 3.06 -4.23 1.42
N TRP A 133 3.17 -5.52 1.12
CA TRP A 133 4.30 -6.13 0.43
C TRP A 133 5.64 -5.72 1.06
N ALA A 134 5.71 -5.77 2.39
CA ALA A 134 6.89 -5.39 3.16
C ALA A 134 7.36 -3.94 2.94
N GLY A 135 6.44 -3.02 2.60
CA GLY A 135 6.75 -1.62 2.29
C GLY A 135 7.03 -1.36 0.81
N GLY A 136 7.00 -2.38 -0.06
CA GLY A 136 7.08 -2.20 -1.51
C GLY A 136 5.81 -1.56 -2.10
N LEU A 137 4.71 -1.65 -1.36
CA LEU A 137 3.41 -1.08 -1.71
C LEU A 137 2.93 -0.21 -0.54
N ILE A 138 2.47 0.99 -0.86
CA ILE A 138 1.94 1.95 0.10
C ILE A 138 0.56 2.36 -0.40
N TRP A 139 -0.43 2.20 0.46
CA TRP A 139 -1.77 2.75 0.22
C TRP A 139 -1.91 4.04 1.01
N VAL A 140 -2.37 5.08 0.33
CA VAL A 140 -2.55 6.41 0.92
C VAL A 140 -3.97 6.88 0.64
N GLU A 141 -4.67 7.26 1.70
CA GLU A 141 -5.94 7.98 1.67
C GLU A 141 -5.69 9.43 2.07
N SER A 142 -6.28 10.35 1.31
CA SER A 142 -6.30 11.78 1.63
C SER A 142 -7.73 12.29 1.49
N ASP A 143 -8.24 12.88 2.57
CA ASP A 143 -9.58 13.46 2.68
C ASP A 143 -9.58 14.97 2.97
N GLY A 144 -8.39 15.58 3.04
CA GLY A 144 -8.18 17.02 3.23
C GLY A 144 -7.08 17.60 2.33
N GLY A 145 -7.10 18.92 2.15
CA GLY A 145 -6.21 19.66 1.25
C GLY A 145 -6.76 19.81 -0.17
N ASP A 146 -6.09 20.63 -0.99
CA ASP A 146 -6.39 20.71 -2.43
C ASP A 146 -5.93 19.40 -3.10
N PRO A 147 -6.84 18.63 -3.72
CA PRO A 147 -6.49 17.37 -4.37
C PRO A 147 -5.39 17.49 -5.44
N ASP A 148 -5.28 18.63 -6.12
CA ASP A 148 -4.23 18.87 -7.11
C ASP A 148 -2.86 19.02 -6.43
N ASP A 149 -2.80 19.59 -5.23
CA ASP A 149 -1.56 19.75 -4.46
C ASP A 149 -1.10 18.43 -3.84
N VAL A 150 -2.04 17.62 -3.35
CA VAL A 150 -1.77 16.24 -2.92
C VAL A 150 -1.20 15.42 -4.08
N HIS A 151 -1.83 15.50 -5.26
CA HIS A 151 -1.35 14.83 -6.46
C HIS A 151 0.09 15.22 -6.83
N LYS A 152 0.39 16.52 -6.94
CA LYS A 152 1.73 17.03 -7.29
C LYS A 152 2.77 16.57 -6.27
N SER A 153 2.40 16.56 -4.99
CA SER A 153 3.30 16.16 -3.90
C SER A 153 3.61 14.67 -3.93
N ILE A 154 2.59 13.83 -4.16
CA ILE A 154 2.78 12.38 -4.39
C ILE A 154 3.70 12.16 -5.58
N ARG A 155 3.45 12.81 -6.73
CA ARG A 155 4.30 12.69 -7.92
C ARG A 155 5.75 13.08 -7.65
N SER A 156 5.97 14.20 -6.96
CA SER A 156 7.32 14.66 -6.60
C SER A 156 8.03 13.67 -5.68
N CYS A 157 7.36 13.16 -4.64
CA CYS A 157 7.95 12.17 -3.73
C CYS A 157 8.32 10.88 -4.46
N VAL A 158 7.42 10.39 -5.30
CA VAL A 158 7.58 9.13 -6.04
C VAL A 158 8.70 9.23 -7.08
N THR A 159 8.79 10.34 -7.80
CA THR A 159 9.88 10.58 -8.78
C THR A 159 11.25 10.55 -8.11
N LYS A 160 11.39 11.15 -6.92
CA LYS A 160 12.68 11.19 -6.18
C LYS A 160 13.19 9.81 -5.79
N VAL A 161 12.30 8.82 -5.65
CA VAL A 161 12.63 7.46 -5.21
C VAL A 161 12.52 6.43 -6.33
N SER A 162 12.36 6.87 -7.58
CA SER A 162 12.13 6.01 -8.74
C SER A 162 10.93 5.06 -8.56
N GLY A 163 9.89 5.53 -7.86
CA GLY A 163 8.65 4.79 -7.66
C GLY A 163 7.61 5.02 -8.76
N GLN A 164 6.40 4.54 -8.51
CA GLN A 164 5.23 4.80 -9.35
C GLN A 164 4.00 5.06 -8.48
N SER A 165 3.11 5.95 -8.93
CA SER A 165 1.82 6.17 -8.26
C SER A 165 0.63 6.05 -9.21
N THR A 166 -0.49 5.55 -8.68
CA THR A 166 -1.76 5.39 -9.40
C THR A 166 -2.92 5.93 -8.56
N LEU A 167 -3.77 6.77 -9.15
CA LEU A 167 -5.03 7.23 -8.54
C LEU A 167 -6.10 6.14 -8.65
N ILE A 168 -6.37 5.44 -7.55
CA ILE A 168 -7.35 4.36 -7.49
C ILE A 168 -8.77 4.90 -7.28
N ARG A 169 -8.94 5.88 -6.37
CA ARG A 169 -10.22 6.56 -6.15
C ARG A 169 -10.02 8.07 -6.14
N GLY A 170 -10.89 8.79 -6.82
CA GLY A 170 -11.00 10.25 -6.80
C GLY A 170 -12.27 10.68 -7.52
N ASN A 171 -12.80 11.86 -7.19
CA ASN A 171 -13.99 12.38 -7.85
C ASN A 171 -13.75 12.64 -9.35
N SER A 172 -14.83 12.83 -10.12
CA SER A 172 -14.73 13.00 -11.58
C SER A 172 -13.89 14.21 -11.99
N THR A 173 -13.94 15.29 -11.21
CA THR A 173 -13.18 16.52 -11.49
C THR A 173 -11.68 16.25 -11.38
N LEU A 174 -11.23 15.67 -10.27
CA LEU A 174 -9.82 15.32 -10.07
C LEU A 174 -9.34 14.34 -11.14
N ARG A 175 -10.11 13.28 -11.41
CA ARG A 175 -9.72 12.27 -12.42
C ARG A 175 -9.60 12.84 -13.83
N ALA A 176 -10.23 13.98 -14.11
CA ALA A 176 -10.11 14.69 -15.38
C ALA A 176 -8.97 15.72 -15.38
N SER A 177 -8.56 16.24 -14.21
CA SER A 177 -7.50 17.25 -14.09
C SER A 177 -6.11 16.64 -13.93
N VAL A 178 -5.98 15.43 -13.38
CA VAL A 178 -4.68 14.82 -13.08
C VAL A 178 -4.40 13.55 -13.88
N GLU A 179 -3.11 13.26 -14.03
CA GLU A 179 -2.65 11.99 -14.57
C GLU A 179 -2.98 10.88 -13.57
N VAL A 180 -3.83 9.93 -13.96
CA VAL A 180 -4.22 8.80 -13.09
C VAL A 180 -3.06 7.81 -12.92
N PHE A 181 -2.26 7.58 -13.96
CA PHE A 181 -1.13 6.65 -13.96
C PHE A 181 0.20 7.41 -13.94
N GLU A 182 1.26 6.76 -13.46
CA GLU A 182 2.61 7.33 -13.52
C GLU A 182 3.01 7.60 -14.97
N PRO A 183 3.45 8.83 -15.30
CA PRO A 183 3.93 9.14 -16.64
C PRO A 183 5.01 8.17 -17.10
N LEU A 184 4.84 7.64 -18.30
CA LEU A 184 5.80 6.71 -18.88
C LEU A 184 7.03 7.45 -19.42
N PRO A 185 8.23 6.86 -19.30
CA PRO A 185 9.38 7.32 -20.07
C PRO A 185 9.06 7.37 -21.56
N LYS A 186 9.52 8.41 -22.26
CA LYS A 186 9.21 8.67 -23.67
C LYS A 186 9.30 7.44 -24.60
N PRO A 187 10.35 6.59 -24.53
CA PRO A 187 10.43 5.41 -25.39
C PRO A 187 9.31 4.39 -25.12
N ILE A 188 8.92 4.22 -23.87
CA ILE A 188 7.86 3.29 -23.45
C ILE A 188 6.50 3.84 -23.85
N PHE A 189 6.28 5.15 -23.71
CA PHE A 189 5.07 5.81 -24.20
C PHE A 189 4.90 5.60 -25.72
N GLN A 190 5.97 5.82 -26.50
CA GLN A 190 5.94 5.63 -27.96
C GLN A 190 5.62 4.19 -28.37
N LEU A 191 6.13 3.21 -27.61
CA LEU A 191 5.79 1.81 -27.84
C LEU A 191 4.31 1.54 -27.55
N ASN A 192 3.78 2.02 -26.42
CA ASN A 192 2.36 1.87 -26.06
C ASN A 192 1.45 2.52 -27.11
N TYR A 193 1.80 3.73 -27.57
CA TYR A 193 1.07 4.43 -28.62
C TYR A 193 0.99 3.60 -29.91
N ARG A 194 2.12 3.05 -30.37
CA ARG A 194 2.16 2.20 -31.57
C ARG A 194 1.32 0.92 -31.43
N VAL A 195 1.37 0.28 -30.27
CA VAL A 195 0.56 -0.91 -29.98
C VAL A 195 -0.92 -0.57 -30.01
N LYS A 196 -1.32 0.54 -29.39
CA LYS A 196 -2.70 1.03 -29.39
C LYS A 196 -3.18 1.35 -30.80
N GLN A 197 -2.39 2.05 -31.60
CA GLN A 197 -2.74 2.39 -32.99
C GLN A 197 -2.91 1.14 -33.87
N ALA A 198 -2.07 0.12 -33.68
CA ALA A 198 -2.20 -1.13 -34.43
C ALA A 198 -3.45 -1.95 -34.03
N PHE A 199 -3.82 -1.91 -32.74
CA PHE A 199 -4.93 -2.70 -32.20
C PHE A 199 -6.29 -2.00 -32.31
N ASP A 200 -6.32 -0.68 -32.10
CA ASP A 200 -7.53 0.15 -32.05
C ASP A 200 -7.34 1.44 -32.86
N PRO A 201 -7.21 1.33 -34.20
CA PRO A 201 -6.94 2.47 -35.08
C PRO A 201 -8.07 3.51 -35.08
N ASN A 202 -9.29 3.10 -34.70
CA ASN A 202 -10.46 3.98 -34.63
C ASN A 202 -10.72 4.52 -33.20
N ALA A 203 -9.82 4.25 -32.24
CA ALA A 203 -9.90 4.71 -30.86
C ALA A 203 -11.25 4.40 -30.16
N ILE A 204 -11.83 3.22 -30.42
CA ILE A 204 -13.13 2.81 -29.87
C ILE A 204 -12.99 2.41 -28.40
N PHE A 205 -11.88 1.79 -28.01
CA PHE A 205 -11.71 1.23 -26.68
C PHE A 205 -11.09 2.22 -25.71
N ASN A 206 -11.89 2.79 -24.81
CA ASN A 206 -11.41 3.61 -23.68
C ASN A 206 -10.46 4.76 -24.10
N PRO A 207 -10.87 5.63 -25.05
CA PRO A 207 -10.01 6.68 -25.57
C PRO A 207 -9.48 7.57 -24.44
N ALA A 208 -8.16 7.81 -24.43
CA ALA A 208 -7.47 8.67 -23.46
C ALA A 208 -7.64 8.29 -21.97
N ARG A 209 -8.16 7.10 -21.63
CA ARG A 209 -8.40 6.70 -20.23
C ARG A 209 -7.17 6.18 -19.49
N VAL A 210 -6.15 5.70 -20.22
CA VAL A 210 -4.92 5.15 -19.62
C VAL A 210 -3.80 6.19 -19.65
N TYR A 211 -3.47 6.72 -20.81
CA TYR A 211 -2.58 7.88 -20.93
C TYR A 211 -3.21 8.88 -21.89
N ALA A 212 -3.14 10.18 -21.56
CA ALA A 212 -3.57 11.21 -22.49
C ALA A 212 -2.76 11.10 -23.79
N GLY A 213 -3.46 11.07 -24.93
CA GLY A 213 -2.83 10.92 -26.26
C GLY A 213 -2.62 9.47 -26.74
N ILE A 214 -3.07 8.46 -25.97
CA ILE A 214 -3.18 7.03 -26.37
C ILE A 214 -4.64 6.59 -26.28
#